data_AF-A0A1Y1YAR1-F1
#
_entry.id   AF-A0A1Y1YAR1-F1
#
_cell.length_a   1.000
_cell.length_b   1.000
_cell.length_c   1.000
_cell.angle_alpha   90.00
_cell.angle_beta   90.00
_cell.angle_gamma   90.00
#
_symmetry.space_group_name_H-M   'P 1'
#
loop_
_entity.id
_entity.type
_entity.pdbx_description
1 polymer ?
#
loop_
_entity_poly.entity_id
_entity_poly.type
_entity_poly.pdbx_seq_one_letter_code
_entity_poly.pdbx_strand_id
1 'polypeptide(L)'
;MEYEGKNPGNVEGGFKAAAHNPNVSAEKQQESLEKASQIHEELMLLESTMEYEGKNPGNVEGGFKAAAHNPNVSAEKQQESLEKASKIHEERTGEPLKDQTIQKESKDSK
;
A
#
# COMPACT_ATOMS: atom_id res chain seq x y z
N MET A 1 -12.67 -12.07 12.93
CA MET A 1 -13.00 -10.90 12.05
C MET A 1 -13.91 -11.39 10.92
N GLU A 2 -14.80 -10.57 10.37
CA GLU A 2 -15.84 -10.97 9.39
C GLU A 2 -15.29 -11.70 8.13
N TYR A 3 -13.97 -11.66 7.89
CA TYR A 3 -13.27 -12.26 6.76
C TYR A 3 -12.16 -13.24 7.16
N GLU A 4 -12.30 -13.92 8.30
CA GLU A 4 -11.34 -14.90 8.81
C GLU A 4 -11.04 -16.00 7.77
N GLY A 5 -9.75 -16.24 7.50
CA GLY A 5 -9.27 -17.19 6.49
C GLY A 5 -9.24 -16.68 5.05
N LYS A 6 -9.67 -15.44 4.77
CA LYS A 6 -9.53 -14.80 3.45
C LYS A 6 -8.33 -13.87 3.43
N ASN A 7 -7.70 -13.70 2.25
CA ASN A 7 -6.67 -12.68 2.09
C ASN A 7 -7.36 -11.28 2.09
N PRO A 8 -7.03 -10.39 3.03
CA PRO A 8 -7.71 -9.10 3.17
C PRO A 8 -7.61 -8.21 1.92
N GLY A 9 -6.48 -8.25 1.19
CA GLY A 9 -6.34 -7.51 -0.07
C GLY A 9 -7.26 -8.04 -1.17
N ASN A 10 -7.52 -9.34 -1.22
CA ASN A 10 -8.51 -9.91 -2.15
C ASN A 10 -9.94 -9.49 -1.78
N VAL A 11 -10.23 -9.38 -0.48
CA VAL A 11 -11.53 -8.92 0.00
C VAL A 11 -11.75 -7.44 -0.36
N GLU A 12 -10.76 -6.59 -0.11
CA GLU A 12 -10.76 -5.18 -0.54
C GLU A 12 -11.00 -5.07 -2.06
N GLY A 13 -10.27 -5.84 -2.86
CA GLY A 13 -10.42 -5.86 -4.30
C GLY A 13 -11.82 -6.29 -4.76
N GLY A 14 -12.41 -7.30 -4.09
CA GLY A 14 -13.77 -7.74 -4.36
C GLY A 14 -14.82 -6.65 -4.10
N PHE A 15 -14.68 -5.91 -2.99
CA PHE A 15 -15.56 -4.78 -2.68
C PHE A 15 -15.38 -3.62 -3.67
N LYS A 16 -14.14 -3.29 -4.07
CA LYS A 16 -13.89 -2.28 -5.13
C LYS A 16 -14.55 -2.66 -6.45
N ALA A 17 -14.49 -3.94 -6.81
CA ALA A 17 -15.15 -4.45 -8.01
C ALA A 17 -16.68 -4.34 -7.92
N ALA A 18 -17.26 -4.71 -6.77
CA ALA A 18 -18.70 -4.55 -6.52
C ALA A 18 -19.14 -3.08 -6.57
N ALA A 19 -18.31 -2.16 -6.06
CA ALA A 19 -18.58 -0.71 -6.06
C ALA A 19 -18.65 -0.09 -7.47
N HIS A 20 -18.05 -0.72 -8.48
CA HIS A 20 -18.06 -0.24 -9.87
C HIS A 20 -18.90 -1.11 -10.81
N ASN A 21 -19.61 -2.11 -10.28
CA ASN A 21 -20.37 -3.05 -11.09
C ASN A 21 -21.76 -2.45 -11.44
N PRO A 22 -22.08 -2.23 -12.74
CA PRO A 22 -23.37 -1.66 -13.14
C PRO A 22 -24.57 -2.57 -12.83
N ASN A 23 -24.34 -3.86 -12.55
CA ASN A 23 -25.38 -4.81 -12.16
C ASN A 23 -25.67 -4.81 -10.64
N VAL A 24 -24.96 -3.99 -9.86
CA VAL A 24 -25.16 -3.83 -8.42
C VAL A 24 -25.98 -2.56 -8.18
N SER A 25 -26.89 -2.56 -7.21
CA SER A 25 -27.67 -1.35 -6.90
C SER A 25 -26.78 -0.24 -6.36
N ALA A 26 -27.16 1.02 -6.57
CA ALA A 26 -26.39 2.18 -6.12
C ALA A 26 -26.09 2.15 -4.61
N GLU A 27 -27.09 1.76 -3.79
CA GLU A 27 -26.92 1.58 -2.34
C GLU A 27 -25.84 0.56 -2.00
N LYS A 28 -25.79 -0.56 -2.74
CA LYS A 28 -24.81 -1.63 -2.52
C LYS A 28 -23.43 -1.28 -3.08
N GLN A 29 -23.36 -0.46 -4.13
CA GLN A 29 -22.11 0.09 -4.62
C GLN A 29 -21.47 1.01 -3.57
N GLN A 30 -22.28 1.88 -2.95
CA GLN A 30 -21.81 2.76 -1.87
C GLN A 30 -21.35 1.98 -0.64
N GLU A 31 -22.16 1.00 -0.18
CA GLU A 31 -21.77 0.11 0.93
C GLU A 31 -20.45 -0.61 0.63
N SER A 32 -20.26 -1.07 -0.61
CA SER A 32 -19.03 -1.75 -1.03
C SER A 32 -17.83 -0.81 -1.04
N LEU A 33 -18.02 0.46 -1.43
CA LEU A 33 -16.98 1.48 -1.39
C LEU A 33 -16.53 1.74 0.06
N GLU A 34 -17.47 1.88 0.99
CA GLU A 34 -17.18 2.10 2.41
C GLU A 34 -16.41 0.91 3.02
N LYS A 35 -16.83 -0.32 2.73
CA LYS A 35 -16.13 -1.54 3.19
C LYS A 35 -14.73 -1.66 2.60
N ALA A 36 -14.55 -1.34 1.32
CA ALA A 36 -13.23 -1.33 0.69
C ALA A 36 -12.30 -0.32 1.40
N SER A 37 -12.79 0.87 1.70
CA SER A 37 -12.00 1.89 2.41
C SER A 37 -11.62 1.46 3.83
N GLN A 38 -12.54 0.86 4.59
CA GLN A 38 -12.25 0.36 5.94
C GLN A 38 -11.18 -0.74 5.92
N ILE A 39 -11.30 -1.71 5.01
CA ILE A 39 -10.30 -2.79 4.88
C ILE A 39 -8.96 -2.22 4.43
N HIS A 40 -8.96 -1.20 3.56
CA HIS A 40 -7.73 -0.54 3.12
C HIS A 40 -6.98 0.11 4.28
N GLU A 41 -7.69 0.81 5.16
CA GLU A 41 -7.13 1.45 6.34
C GLU A 41 -6.59 0.41 7.33
N GLU A 42 -7.32 -0.68 7.54
CA GLU A 42 -6.89 -1.81 8.36
C GLU A 42 -5.63 -2.48 7.80
N LEU A 43 -5.57 -2.67 6.47
CA LEU A 43 -4.40 -3.21 5.78
C LEU A 43 -3.18 -2.31 5.93
N MET A 44 -3.35 -0.99 5.81
CA MET A 44 -2.26 -0.03 6.03
C MET A 44 -1.72 -0.12 7.46
N LEU A 45 -2.62 -0.24 8.44
CA LEU A 45 -2.24 -0.40 9.84
C LEU A 45 -1.49 -1.71 10.07
N LEU A 46 -1.97 -2.81 9.50
CA LEU A 46 -1.36 -4.14 9.64
C LEU A 46 0.02 -4.19 8.98
N GLU A 47 0.19 -3.57 7.82
CA GLU A 47 1.46 -3.46 7.11
C GLU A 47 2.48 -2.61 7.88
N SER A 48 2.02 -1.65 8.70
CA SER A 48 2.88 -0.93 9.65
C SER A 48 3.33 -1.80 10.84
N THR A 49 2.65 -2.91 11.13
CA THR A 49 2.93 -3.80 12.28
C THR A 49 3.57 -5.13 11.91
N MET A 50 3.57 -5.52 10.62
CA MET A 50 4.31 -6.71 10.19
C MET A 50 5.81 -6.42 10.23
N GLU A 51 6.42 -6.72 11.38
CA GLU A 51 7.86 -6.99 11.44
C GLU A 51 8.24 -7.98 10.35
N TYR A 52 9.41 -7.77 9.75
CA TYR A 52 9.94 -8.56 8.63
C TYR A 52 10.31 -10.00 9.04
N GLU A 53 9.61 -10.60 10.00
CA GLU A 53 9.86 -11.93 10.55
C GLU A 53 9.99 -12.96 9.41
N GLY A 54 11.16 -13.59 9.36
CA GLY A 54 11.50 -14.60 8.35
C GLY A 54 11.93 -14.06 6.98
N LYS A 55 11.95 -12.75 6.74
CA LYS A 55 12.47 -12.14 5.49
C LYS A 55 13.85 -11.52 5.72
N ASN A 56 14.68 -11.51 4.68
CA ASN A 56 15.95 -10.77 4.72
C ASN A 56 15.66 -9.26 4.61
N PRO A 57 16.02 -8.43 5.60
CA PRO A 57 15.67 -7.01 5.62
C PRO A 57 16.27 -6.24 4.43
N GLY A 58 17.44 -6.64 3.92
CA GLY A 58 18.03 -6.03 2.73
C GLY A 58 17.21 -6.27 1.46
N ASN A 59 16.57 -7.45 1.33
CA ASN A 59 15.68 -7.73 0.20
C ASN A 59 14.39 -6.92 0.30
N VAL A 60 13.86 -6.73 1.51
CA VAL A 60 12.65 -5.94 1.72
C VAL A 60 12.92 -4.45 1.48
N GLU A 61 14.03 -3.93 2.01
CA GLU A 61 14.56 -2.59 1.70
C GLU A 61 14.68 -2.40 0.18
N GLY A 62 15.29 -3.36 -0.53
CA GLY A 62 15.43 -3.31 -1.99
C GLY A 62 14.11 -3.32 -2.73
N GLY A 63 13.14 -4.13 -2.30
CA GLY A 63 11.80 -4.18 -2.88
C GLY A 63 11.04 -2.87 -2.75
N PHE A 64 11.09 -2.24 -1.57
CA PHE A 64 10.47 -0.94 -1.35
C PHE A 64 11.17 0.18 -2.14
N LYS A 65 12.50 0.17 -2.24
CA LYS A 65 13.22 1.11 -3.15
C LYS A 65 12.80 0.93 -4.61
N ALA A 66 12.62 -0.30 -5.07
CA ALA A 66 12.17 -0.57 -6.43
C ALA A 66 10.72 -0.06 -6.65
N ALA A 67 9.81 -0.29 -5.70
CA ALA A 67 8.45 0.23 -5.76
C ALA A 67 8.42 1.76 -5.75
N ALA A 68 9.31 2.40 -4.97
CA ALA A 68 9.46 3.84 -4.89
C ALA A 68 9.84 4.47 -6.25
N HIS A 69 10.65 3.80 -7.08
CA HIS A 69 11.05 4.31 -8.40
C HIS A 69 10.22 3.76 -9.57
N ASN A 70 9.15 2.99 -9.28
CA ASN A 70 8.35 2.37 -10.32
C ASN A 70 7.32 3.36 -10.90
N PRO A 71 7.38 3.69 -12.20
CA PRO A 71 6.44 4.64 -12.82
C PRO A 71 4.99 4.14 -12.86
N ASN A 72 4.75 2.84 -12.65
CA ASN A 72 3.41 2.25 -12.58
C ASN A 72 2.81 2.31 -11.16
N VAL A 73 3.55 2.80 -10.17
CA VAL A 73 3.08 3.03 -8.81
C VAL A 73 2.67 4.49 -8.68
N SER A 74 1.59 4.80 -7.96
CA SER A 74 1.17 6.20 -7.76
C SER A 74 2.21 6.97 -6.94
N ALA A 75 2.29 8.29 -7.13
CA ALA A 75 3.25 9.13 -6.41
C ALA A 75 3.14 9.00 -4.88
N GLU A 76 1.91 8.91 -4.36
CA GLU A 76 1.65 8.67 -2.93
C GLU A 76 2.25 7.34 -2.46
N LYS A 77 2.05 6.27 -3.23
CA LYS A 77 2.56 4.93 -2.92
C LYS A 77 4.06 4.80 -3.13
N GLN A 78 4.63 5.57 -4.05
CA GLN A 78 6.07 5.68 -4.23
C GLN A 78 6.72 6.32 -3.00
N GLN A 79 6.12 7.40 -2.48
CA GLN A 79 6.58 8.07 -1.27
C GLN A 79 6.47 7.16 -0.04
N GLU A 80 5.32 6.50 0.14
CA GLU A 80 5.12 5.53 1.23
C GLU A 80 6.15 4.39 1.17
N SER A 81 6.44 3.89 -0.03
CA SER A 81 7.47 2.86 -0.23
C SER A 81 8.86 3.36 0.13
N LEU A 82 9.17 4.62 -0.21
CA LEU A 82 10.44 5.23 0.16
C LEU A 82 10.59 5.38 1.68
N GLU A 83 9.55 5.84 2.37
CA GLU A 83 9.55 5.98 3.83
C GLU A 83 9.77 4.62 4.52
N LYS A 84 9.09 3.56 4.05
CA LYS A 84 9.31 2.19 4.53
C LYS A 84 10.74 1.72 4.28
N ALA A 85 11.30 1.97 3.09
CA ALA A 85 12.69 1.62 2.79
C ALA A 85 13.68 2.37 3.70
N SER A 86 13.43 3.65 3.99
CA SER A 86 14.22 4.47 4.91
C SER A 86 14.25 3.86 6.31
N LYS A 87 13.07 3.52 6.83
CA LYS A 87 12.93 2.92 8.16
C LYS A 87 13.70 1.61 8.27
N ILE A 88 13.56 0.71 7.30
CA ILE A 88 14.27 -0.58 7.29
C ILE A 88 15.79 -0.37 7.26
N HIS A 89 16.26 0.58 6.46
CA HIS A 89 17.69 0.85 6.34
C HIS A 89 18.27 1.38 7.65
N GLU A 90 17.57 2.30 8.30
CA GLU A 90 17.96 2.84 9.60
C GLU A 90 17.96 1.74 10.67
N GLU A 91 16.93 0.89 10.71
CA GLU A 91 16.89 -0.28 11.60
C GLU A 91 18.03 -1.27 11.33
N ARG A 92 18.45 -1.45 10.07
CA ARG A 92 19.50 -2.39 9.67
C ARG A 92 20.92 -1.86 9.87
N THR A 93 21.14 -0.56 9.66
CA THR A 93 22.47 0.05 9.59
C THR A 93 22.76 1.01 10.74
N GLY A 94 21.74 1.50 11.44
CA GLY A 94 21.84 2.58 12.41
C GLY A 94 22.04 3.96 11.80
N GLU A 95 22.04 4.08 10.47
CA GLU A 95 22.20 5.34 9.75
C GLU A 95 20.94 5.64 8.90
N PRO A 96 20.50 6.91 8.81
CA PRO A 96 19.40 7.28 7.93
C PRO A 96 19.80 7.16 6.45
N LEU A 97 18.86 6.73 5.62
CA LEU A 97 19.03 6.67 4.17
C LEU A 97 19.24 8.08 3.61
N LYS A 98 20.38 8.35 2.98
CA LYS A 98 20.69 9.66 2.38
C LYS A 98 19.66 9.98 1.29
N ASP A 99 19.06 11.16 1.43
CA ASP A 99 18.02 11.80 0.60
C ASP A 99 17.85 11.16 -0.80
N GLN A 100 16.82 10.33 -0.94
CA GLN A 100 16.30 9.92 -2.24
C GLN A 100 15.00 10.69 -2.48
N THR A 101 15.10 11.97 -2.83
CA THR A 101 13.91 12.76 -3.17
C THR A 101 13.29 12.22 -4.46
N ILE A 102 12.10 11.65 -4.39
CA ILE A 102 11.28 11.41 -5.59
C ILE A 102 10.79 12.77 -6.05
N GLN A 103 11.33 13.24 -7.18
CA GLN A 103 10.85 14.48 -7.78
C GLN A 103 9.38 14.28 -8.13
N LYS A 104 8.50 15.03 -7.46
CA LYS A 104 7.09 15.16 -7.82
C LYS A 104 7.02 15.82 -9.20
N GLU A 105 7.07 15.02 -10.26
CA GLU A 105 6.51 15.47 -11.53
C GLU A 105 5.00 15.49 -11.36
N SER A 106 4.50 16.66 -10.95
CA SER A 106 3.09 17.03 -10.96
C SER A 106 2.55 16.85 -12.39
N LYS A 107 2.09 15.65 -12.74
CA LYS A 107 1.24 15.45 -13.93
C LYS A 107 -0.22 15.67 -13.56
N ASP A 108 -0.50 16.88 -13.12
CA ASP A 108 -1.79 17.53 -13.35
C ASP A 108 -1.72 18.16 -14.74
N SER A 109 -2.09 17.41 -15.79
CA SER A 109 -2.68 17.97 -17.02
C SER A 109 -2.98 16.84 -18.01
N LYS A 110 -4.25 16.42 -18.11
CA LYS A 110 -5.11 16.74 -19.26
C LYS A 110 -6.47 16.06 -19.14
#